data_AF-A0A4Q0RTD8-F1
#
_entry.id   AF-A0A4Q0RTD8-F1
#
_cell.length_a   1.000
_cell.length_b   1.000
_cell.length_c   1.000
_cell.angle_alpha   90.00
_cell.angle_beta   90.00
_cell.angle_gamma   90.00
#
_symmetry.space_group_name_H-M   'P 1'
#
loop_
_entity.id
_entity.type
_entity.pdbx_description
1 polymer ?
#
loop_
_entity_poly.entity_id
_entity_poly.type
_entity_poly.pdbx_seq_one_letter_code
_entity_poly.pdbx_strand_id
1 'polypeptide(L)' 'MRPSYSEVQAAARVLHDEGTRHGWWPRHLTYDGLDPIGQSEFDGIVERILMAAAAARKPAQG' A
#
# COMPACT_ATOMS: atom_id res chain seq x y z
N MET A 1 9.10 -0.82 12.91
CA MET A 1 9.99 -0.13 11.95
C MET A 1 9.08 0.59 10.97
N ARG A 2 9.39 1.85 10.63
CA ARG A 2 8.64 2.57 9.61
C ARG A 2 9.21 2.17 8.24
N PRO A 3 8.38 1.79 7.24
CA PRO A 3 8.88 1.47 5.91
C PRO A 3 9.45 2.72 5.23
N SER A 4 10.42 2.52 4.35
CA SER A 4 10.93 3.54 3.44
C SER A 4 9.89 3.87 2.37
N TYR A 5 10.05 5.04 1.73
CA TYR A 5 9.13 5.47 0.68
C TYR A 5 9.09 4.52 -0.52
N SER A 6 10.24 3.94 -0.91
CA SER A 6 10.29 2.97 -2.00
C SER A 6 9.59 1.65 -1.67
N GLU A 7 9.66 1.19 -0.42
CA GLU A 7 8.91 0.01 0.06
C GLU A 7 7.39 0.27 0.02
N VAL A 8 6.95 1.47 0.42
CA VAL A 8 5.55 1.87 0.33
C VAL A 8 5.08 1.86 -1.12
N GLN A 9 5.79 2.53 -2.04
CA GLN A 9 5.40 2.54 -3.46
C GLN A 9 5.37 1.14 -4.09
N ALA A 10 6.35 0.29 -3.77
CA ALA A 10 6.40 -1.06 -4.31
C ALA A 10 5.18 -1.87 -3.85
N ALA A 11 4.85 -1.80 -2.56
CA ALA A 11 3.65 -2.46 -2.02
C ALA A 11 2.35 -1.84 -2.56
N ALA A 12 2.32 -0.52 -2.79
CA ALA A 12 1.18 0.18 -3.34
C ALA A 12 0.86 -0.29 -4.77
N ARG A 13 1.88 -0.38 -5.65
CA ARG A 13 1.70 -0.93 -7.00
C ARG A 13 1.11 -2.35 -6.97
N VAL A 14 1.64 -3.22 -6.11
CA VAL A 14 1.12 -4.58 -5.96
C VAL A 14 -0.33 -4.59 -5.46
N LEU A 15 -0.65 -3.82 -4.42
CA LEU A 15 -2.03 -3.74 -3.89
C LEU A 15 -3.02 -3.22 -4.94
N HIS A 16 -2.60 -2.20 -5.70
CA HIS A 16 -3.40 -1.67 -6.80
C HIS A 16 -3.61 -2.73 -7.89
N ASP A 17 -2.58 -3.46 -8.30
CA ASP A 17 -2.70 -4.51 -9.31
C ASP A 17 -3.63 -5.65 -8.86
N GLU A 18 -3.53 -6.08 -7.60
CA GLU A 18 -4.43 -7.10 -7.06
C GLU A 18 -5.87 -6.59 -7.00
N GLY A 19 -6.09 -5.37 -6.51
CA GLY A 19 -7.43 -4.78 -6.51
C GLY A 19 -8.01 -4.64 -7.92
N THR A 20 -7.17 -4.41 -8.93
CA THR A 20 -7.61 -4.37 -10.34
C THR A 20 -8.11 -5.74 -10.79
N ARG A 21 -7.37 -6.81 -10.46
CA ARG A 21 -7.77 -8.20 -10.77
C ARG A 21 -9.06 -8.60 -10.06
N HIS A 22 -9.27 -8.10 -8.85
CA HIS A 22 -10.47 -8.35 -8.05
C HIS A 22 -11.64 -7.40 -8.36
N GLY A 23 -11.46 -6.44 -9.28
CA GLY A 23 -12.52 -5.51 -9.69
C GLY A 23 -12.84 -4.42 -8.67
N TRP A 24 -11.92 -4.11 -7.75
CA TRP A 24 -12.08 -3.01 -6.78
C TRP A 24 -12.02 -1.64 -7.45
N TRP A 25 -11.33 -1.55 -8.59
CA TRP A 25 -11.19 -0.32 -9.36
C TRP A 25 -11.52 -0.55 -10.84
N PRO A 26 -11.83 0.54 -11.58
CA PRO A 26 -11.91 0.48 -13.02
C PRO A 26 -10.58 0.02 -13.65
N ARG A 27 -10.64 -0.82 -14.68
CA ARG A 27 -9.44 -1.41 -15.32
C ARG A 27 -8.45 -0.41 -15.93
N HIS A 28 -8.90 0.81 -16.20
CA HIS A 28 -8.08 1.87 -16.78
C HIS A 28 -7.39 2.74 -15.73
N LEU A 29 -7.77 2.61 -14.46
CA LEU A 29 -7.10 3.30 -13.37
C LEU A 29 -5.78 2.58 -13.11
N THR A 30 -4.69 3.32 -13.07
CA THR A 30 -3.35 2.82 -12.74
C THR A 30 -2.83 3.56 -11.53
N TYR A 31 -2.02 2.91 -10.69
CA TYR A 31 -1.40 3.57 -9.53
C TYR A 31 -0.64 4.86 -9.91
N ASP A 32 0.21 4.82 -10.95
CA ASP A 32 0.95 6.00 -11.42
C ASP A 32 0.06 7.03 -12.15
N GLY A 33 -1.23 6.72 -12.36
CA GLY A 33 -2.23 7.59 -12.97
C GLY A 33 -3.18 8.23 -11.94
N LEU A 34 -3.01 7.94 -10.66
CA LEU A 34 -3.70 8.64 -9.58
C LEU A 34 -3.25 10.11 -9.56
N ASP A 35 -4.15 11.02 -9.19
CA ASP A 35 -3.75 12.40 -8.92
C ASP A 35 -2.83 12.45 -7.67
N PRO A 36 -2.05 13.53 -7.47
CA PRO A 36 -1.09 13.60 -6.38
C PRO A 36 -1.70 13.41 -4.98
N ILE A 37 -2.96 13.79 -4.77
CA ILE A 37 -3.65 13.59 -3.49
C ILE A 37 -4.03 12.11 -3.36
N GLY A 38 -4.66 11.54 -4.38
CA GLY A 38 -5.03 10.12 -4.40
C GLY A 38 -3.83 9.20 -4.22
N GLN A 39 -2.70 9.50 -4.85
CA GLN A 39 -1.46 8.74 -4.67
C GLN A 39 -0.93 8.85 -3.24
N SER A 40 -0.90 10.05 -2.66
CA SER A 40 -0.45 10.29 -1.28
C SER A 40 -1.33 9.57 -0.26
N GLU A 41 -2.65 9.62 -0.42
CA GLU A 41 -3.59 8.92 0.45
C GLU A 41 -3.44 7.39 0.36
N PHE A 42 -3.31 6.87 -0.86
CA PHE A 42 -3.11 5.44 -1.08
C PHE A 42 -1.79 4.94 -0.51
N ASP A 43 -0.70 5.68 -0.70
CA ASP A 43 0.60 5.42 -0.05
C ASP A 43 0.48 5.42 1.47
N GLY A 44 -0.27 6.37 2.05
CA GLY A 44 -0.52 6.43 3.48
C GLY A 44 -1.32 5.23 4.03
N ILE A 45 -2.24 4.66 3.25
CA ILE A 45 -2.93 3.41 3.60
C ILE A 45 -1.94 2.24 3.60
N VAL A 46 -1.12 2.12 2.55
CA VAL A 46 -0.14 1.04 2.40
C VAL A 46 0.94 1.12 3.48
N GLU A 47 1.42 2.32 3.82
CA GLU A 47 2.34 2.55 4.93
C GLU A 47 1.79 1.99 6.25
N ARG A 48 0.52 2.27 6.57
CA ARG A 48 -0.13 1.75 7.79
C ARG A 48 -0.22 0.23 7.79
N ILE A 49 -0.55 -0.40 6.65
CA ILE A 49 -0.59 -1.85 6.50
C ILE A 49 0.79 -2.45 6.77
N LEU A 50 1.85 -1.90 6.16
CA LEU A 50 3.22 -2.38 6.36
C LEU A 50 3.69 -2.22 7.80
N MET A 51 3.35 -1.10 8.45
CA MET A 51 3.63 -0.87 9.86
C MET A 51 2.91 -1.88 10.77
N ALA A 52 1.64 -2.19 10.48
CA ALA A 52 0.87 -3.20 11.21
C ALA A 52 1.50 -4.60 11.06
N ALA A 53 1.88 -4.98 9.84
CA ALA A 53 2.59 -6.23 9.59
C ALA A 53 3.95 -6.29 10.33
N ALA A 54 4.69 -5.17 10.38
CA ALA A 54 5.94 -5.09 11.13
C ALA A 54 5.74 -5.18 12.65
N ALA A 55 4.64 -4.65 13.18
CA ALA A 55 4.30 -4.77 14.59
C ALA A 55 3.96 -6.23 14.96
N ALA A 56 3.22 -6.94 14.11
CA ALA A 56 2.86 -8.34 14.33
C ALA A 56 4.07 -9.30 14.31
N ARG A 57 5.16 -8.94 13.62
CA ARG A 57 6.42 -9.71 13.60
C ARG A 57 7.23 -9.59 14.88
N LYS A 58 6.99 -8.57 15.71
CA LYS A 58 7.60 -8.53 17.04
C LYS A 58 6.91 -9.62 17.87
N PRO A 59 7.66 -10.54 18.51
CA PRO A 59 7.03 -11.51 19.39
C PRO A 59 6.19 -10.72 20.39
N ALA A 60 4.94 -11.12 20.56
CA ALA A 60 4.15 -10.71 21.72
C ALA A 60 5.05 -10.95 22.92
N GLN A 61 5.40 -9.89 23.65
CA GLN A 61 6.09 -10.07 24.92
C GLN A 61 5.17 -10.93 25.79
N GLY A 62 5.54 -12.19 25.95
CA GLY A 62 4.93 -13.20 26.78
C GLY A 62 6.04 -13.95 27.47
#